data_AF-R5IXA7-F1
#
_entry.id   AF-R5IXA7-F1
#
_cell.length_a   1.000
_cell.length_b   1.000
_cell.length_c   1.000
_cell.angle_alpha   90.00
_cell.angle_beta   90.00
_cell.angle_gamma   90.00
#
_symmetry.space_group_name_H-M   'P 1'
#
loop_
_entity.id
_entity.type
_entity.pdbx_description
1 polymer ?
#
loop_
_entity_poly.entity_id
_entity_poly.type
_entity_poly.pdbx_seq_one_letter_code
_entity_poly.pdbx_strand_id
1 'polypeptide(L)'
;MLQERLLLTPKDILEKEFKIDTRGYRPQEVDKFLDEVISDYDEMISMIKDLEREKKDLIDENIRLKQEVRNARTKLDVLRNVSPTEVSNADLLRRLSNLEKIIYGETNK
;
A
#
# COMPACT_ATOMS: atom_id res chain seq x y z
N MET A 1 -0.32 -12.01 -10.60
CA MET A 1 -1.62 -12.41 -9.99
C MET A 1 -2.83 -11.73 -10.64
N LEU A 2 -2.78 -10.47 -11.12
CA LEU A 2 -3.91 -9.88 -11.89
C LEU A 2 -3.83 -10.19 -13.41
N GLN A 3 -2.61 -10.24 -13.96
CA GLN A 3 -2.35 -10.64 -15.35
C GLN A 3 -2.76 -12.08 -15.68
N GLU A 4 -3.05 -12.93 -14.69
CA GLU A 4 -3.49 -14.32 -14.92
C GLU A 4 -5.01 -14.47 -15.03
N ARG A 5 -5.79 -13.40 -14.76
CA ARG A 5 -7.27 -13.42 -14.90
C ARG A 5 -7.78 -12.67 -16.12
N LEU A 6 -7.02 -11.72 -16.65
CA LEU A 6 -7.40 -10.96 -17.84
C LEU A 6 -6.94 -11.70 -19.10
N LEU A 7 -7.92 -12.07 -19.93
CA LEU A 7 -7.68 -12.83 -21.16
C LEU A 7 -7.10 -11.99 -22.30
N LEU A 8 -7.25 -10.66 -22.22
CA LEU A 8 -6.87 -9.72 -23.26
C LEU A 8 -6.26 -8.48 -22.63
N THR A 9 -5.23 -7.93 -23.27
CA THR A 9 -4.67 -6.61 -23.00
C THR A 9 -5.16 -5.60 -24.04
N PRO A 10 -5.12 -4.28 -23.75
CA PRO A 10 -5.43 -3.24 -24.75
C PRO A 10 -4.65 -3.44 -26.06
N LYS A 11 -3.39 -3.85 -25.93
CA LYS A 11 -2.51 -4.17 -27.07
C LYS A 11 -3.02 -5.37 -27.87
N ASP A 12 -3.47 -6.44 -27.20
CA ASP A 12 -4.01 -7.62 -27.89
C ASP A 12 -5.29 -7.29 -28.67
N ILE A 13 -6.08 -6.33 -28.18
CA ILE A 13 -7.30 -5.86 -28.85
C ILE A 13 -6.92 -5.02 -30.09
N LEU A 14 -5.94 -4.13 -29.96
CA LEU A 14 -5.44 -3.30 -31.06
C LEU A 14 -4.82 -4.12 -32.20
N GLU A 15 -4.04 -5.15 -31.87
CA GLU A 15 -3.36 -6.01 -32.85
C GLU A 15 -4.27 -7.12 -33.39
N LYS A 16 -5.56 -7.14 -33.01
CA LYS A 16 -6.49 -8.21 -33.37
C LYS A 16 -6.97 -8.09 -34.82
N GLU A 17 -6.54 -9.01 -35.66
CA GLU A 17 -7.10 -9.15 -37.01
C GLU A 17 -8.29 -10.13 -37.04
N PHE A 18 -9.39 -9.68 -37.62
CA PHE A 18 -10.59 -10.50 -37.85
C PHE A 18 -10.63 -11.01 -39.29
N LYS A 19 -11.07 -12.26 -39.47
CA LYS A 19 -11.35 -12.80 -40.80
C LYS A 19 -12.61 -12.15 -41.36
N ILE A 20 -12.54 -11.73 -42.62
CA ILE A 20 -13.68 -11.14 -43.32
C ILE A 20 -14.53 -12.26 -43.92
N ASP A 21 -15.82 -12.23 -43.65
CA ASP A 21 -16.82 -13.11 -44.26
C ASP A 21 -17.86 -12.28 -45.02
N THR A 22 -18.46 -12.89 -46.04
CA THR A 22 -19.51 -12.33 -46.90
C THR A 22 -20.76 -11.87 -46.15
N ARG A 23 -21.00 -12.37 -44.93
CA ARG A 23 -22.05 -11.92 -44.00
C ARG A 23 -21.46 -11.54 -42.64
N GLY A 24 -20.58 -10.55 -42.63
CA GLY A 24 -19.96 -10.01 -41.42
C GLY A 24 -20.43 -8.60 -41.04
N TYR A 25 -19.95 -8.14 -39.88
CA TYR A 25 -20.04 -6.73 -39.49
C TYR A 25 -19.16 -5.85 -40.38
N ARG A 26 -19.49 -4.56 -40.46
CA ARG A 26 -18.66 -3.59 -41.18
C ARG A 26 -17.37 -3.36 -40.40
N PRO A 27 -16.18 -3.55 -41.01
CA PRO A 27 -14.90 -3.36 -40.30
C PRO A 27 -14.80 -2.02 -39.58
N GLN A 28 -15.21 -0.93 -40.24
CA GLN A 28 -15.17 0.42 -39.65
C GLN A 28 -16.03 0.58 -38.39
N GLU A 29 -17.19 -0.09 -38.30
CA GLU A 29 -18.03 -0.04 -37.10
C GLU A 29 -17.41 -0.86 -35.96
N VAL A 30 -16.80 -2.00 -36.30
CA VAL A 30 -16.06 -2.82 -35.34
C VAL A 30 -14.84 -2.06 -34.83
N ASP A 31 -14.03 -1.48 -35.70
CA ASP A 31 -12.83 -0.73 -35.33
C ASP A 31 -13.16 0.41 -34.39
N LYS A 32 -14.19 1.21 -34.71
CA LYS A 32 -14.62 2.31 -33.83
C LYS A 32 -15.09 1.80 -32.46
N PHE A 33 -15.79 0.67 -32.42
CA PHE A 33 -16.20 0.07 -31.16
C PHE A 33 -15.00 -0.47 -30.37
N LEU A 34 -14.01 -1.06 -31.05
CA LEU A 34 -12.78 -1.54 -30.42
C LEU A 34 -11.92 -0.40 -29.89
N ASP A 35 -11.91 0.77 -30.54
CA ASP A 35 -11.25 1.97 -30.01
C ASP A 35 -11.84 2.40 -28.66
N GLU A 36 -13.18 2.39 -28.54
CA GLU A 36 -13.88 2.69 -27.27
C GLU A 36 -13.54 1.63 -26.20
N VAL A 37 -13.55 0.34 -26.56
CA VAL A 37 -13.20 -0.76 -25.64
C VAL A 37 -11.73 -0.66 -25.18
N ILE A 38 -10.80 -0.29 -26.07
CA ILE A 38 -9.40 -0.09 -25.71
C ILE A 38 -9.26 1.04 -24.69
N SER A 39 -9.95 2.16 -24.92
CA SER A 39 -9.95 3.30 -23.98
C SER A 39 -10.44 2.89 -22.60
N ASP A 40 -11.58 2.18 -22.53
CA ASP A 40 -12.14 1.69 -21.26
C ASP A 40 -11.16 0.73 -20.56
N TYR A 41 -10.50 -0.15 -21.31
CA TYR A 41 -9.50 -1.06 -20.74
C TYR A 41 -8.31 -0.31 -20.13
N ASP A 42 -7.81 0.72 -20.80
CA ASP A 42 -6.72 1.56 -20.27
C ASP A 42 -7.15 2.32 -19.01
N GLU A 43 -8.36 2.88 -19.00
CA GLU A 43 -8.92 3.55 -17.83
C GLU A 43 -9.09 2.58 -16.65
N MET A 44 -9.62 1.38 -16.89
CA MET A 44 -9.77 0.34 -15.87
C MET A 44 -8.41 -0.06 -15.30
N ILE A 45 -7.39 -0.24 -16.14
CA ILE A 45 -6.03 -0.57 -15.69
C ILE A 45 -5.45 0.57 -14.84
N SER A 46 -5.67 1.83 -15.23
CA SER A 46 -5.24 2.99 -14.44
C SER A 46 -5.91 3.01 -13.08
N MET A 47 -7.24 2.86 -13.05
CA MET A 47 -8.02 2.87 -11.81
C MET A 47 -7.60 1.73 -10.87
N ILE A 48 -7.34 0.54 -11.40
CA ILE A 48 -6.83 -0.59 -10.59
C ILE A 48 -5.48 -0.25 -9.98
N LYS A 49 -4.55 0.33 -10.75
CA LYS A 49 -3.23 0.73 -10.23
C LYS A 49 -3.33 1.78 -9.13
N ASP A 50 -4.24 2.74 -9.29
CA ASP A 50 -4.47 3.79 -8.30
C ASP A 50 -5.05 3.21 -7.01
N LEU A 51 -6.05 2.31 -7.12
CA LEU A 51 -6.61 1.59 -5.97
C LEU A 51 -5.59 0.69 -5.27
N GLU A 52 -4.72 0.01 -6.02
CA GLU A 52 -3.63 -0.79 -5.44
C GLU A 52 -2.62 0.08 -4.68
N ARG A 53 -2.32 1.28 -5.19
CA ARG A 53 -1.47 2.25 -4.51
C ARG A 53 -2.13 2.75 -3.22
N GLU A 54 -3.38 3.21 -3.29
CA GLU A 54 -4.12 3.69 -2.13
C GLU A 54 -4.23 2.60 -1.05
N LYS A 55 -4.54 1.37 -1.46
CA LYS A 55 -4.58 0.23 -0.55
C LYS A 55 -3.25 0.01 0.15
N LYS A 56 -2.13 0.13 -0.57
CA LYS A 56 -0.79 0.00 0.02
C LYS A 56 -0.53 1.11 1.05
N ASP A 57 -0.83 2.35 0.70
CA ASP A 57 -0.63 3.50 1.58
C ASP A 57 -1.47 3.37 2.86
N LEU A 58 -2.73 2.95 2.73
CA LEU A 58 -3.62 2.67 3.86
C LEU A 58 -3.11 1.53 4.76
N ILE A 59 -2.54 0.47 4.17
CA ILE A 59 -1.94 -0.63 4.94
C ILE A 59 -0.74 -0.13 5.75
N ASP A 60 0.14 0.66 5.13
CA ASP A 60 1.32 1.22 5.77
C ASP A 60 0.94 2.17 6.91
N GLU A 61 -0.07 3.03 6.71
CA GLU A 61 -0.63 3.88 7.76
C GLU A 61 -1.25 3.06 8.90
N ASN A 62 -2.02 2.02 8.58
CA ASN A 62 -2.62 1.15 9.58
C ASN A 62 -1.56 0.45 10.46
N ILE A 63 -0.44 0.04 9.85
CA ILE A 63 0.70 -0.54 10.58
C ILE A 63 1.32 0.49 11.52
N ARG A 64 1.58 1.72 11.04
CA ARG A 64 2.13 2.81 11.85
C ARG A 64 1.23 3.13 13.03
N LEU A 65 -0.07 3.33 12.80
CA LEU A 65 -1.06 3.61 13.85
C LEU A 65 -1.15 2.47 14.87
N LYS A 66 -1.12 1.20 14.43
CA LYS A 66 -1.08 0.04 15.34
C LYS A 66 0.17 0.04 16.23
N GLN A 67 1.33 0.43 15.68
CA GLN A 67 2.57 0.55 16.45
C GLN A 67 2.47 1.69 17.47
N GLU A 68 1.94 2.86 17.08
CA GLU A 68 1.73 3.99 17.99
C GLU A 68 0.78 3.64 19.13
N VAL A 69 -0.35 2.98 18.84
CA VAL A 69 -1.30 2.52 19.86
C VAL A 69 -0.63 1.52 20.82
N ARG A 70 0.18 0.59 20.32
CA ARG A 70 0.94 -0.35 21.16
C ARG A 70 1.94 0.37 22.06
N ASN A 71 2.65 1.35 21.52
CA ASN A 71 3.61 2.16 22.28
C ASN A 71 2.91 3.00 23.36
N ALA A 72 1.77 3.62 23.03
CA ALA A 72 0.96 4.39 23.98
C ALA A 72 0.41 3.51 25.11
N ARG A 73 -0.12 2.32 24.79
CA ARG A 73 -0.56 1.34 25.79
C ARG A 73 0.58 0.90 26.70
N THR A 74 1.76 0.65 26.14
CA THR A 74 2.94 0.27 26.94
C THR A 74 3.35 1.39 27.90
N LYS A 75 3.35 2.66 27.44
CA LYS A 75 3.61 3.82 28.32
C LYS A 75 2.57 3.95 29.42
N LEU A 76 1.30 3.70 29.13
CA LEU A 76 0.22 3.74 30.11
C LEU A 76 0.34 2.62 31.15
N ASP A 77 0.67 1.40 30.73
CA ASP A 77 0.88 0.27 31.65
C ASP A 77 2.09 0.48 32.55
N VAL A 78 3.18 1.07 32.02
CA VAL A 78 4.31 1.50 32.87
C VAL A 78 3.84 2.53 33.90
N LEU A 79 3.08 3.56 33.50
CA LEU A 79 2.55 4.56 34.44
C LEU A 79 1.61 3.95 35.50
N ARG A 80 0.77 2.99 35.12
CA ARG A 80 -0.23 2.38 36.00
C ARG A 80 0.38 1.40 37.01
N ASN A 81 1.49 0.75 36.66
CA ASN A 81 2.22 -0.14 37.55
C ASN A 81 3.16 0.61 38.53
N VAL A 82 3.25 1.94 38.44
CA VAL A 82 3.87 2.76 39.48
C VAL A 82 2.90 2.87 40.66
N SER A 83 3.01 1.91 41.57
CA SER A 83 2.72 2.20 42.97
C SER A 83 3.73 3.27 43.43
N PRO A 84 3.33 4.32 44.19
CA PRO A 84 4.17 5.50 44.42
C PRO A 84 5.50 5.25 45.18
N THR A 85 5.70 4.05 45.72
CA THR A 85 6.78 3.74 46.66
C THR A 85 7.92 2.89 46.10
N GLU A 86 7.78 2.29 44.92
CA GLU A 86 8.82 1.42 44.35
C GLU A 86 9.09 1.77 42.89
N VAL A 87 9.83 2.85 42.66
CA VAL A 87 10.49 3.06 41.37
C VAL A 87 11.53 1.95 41.24
N SER A 88 11.16 0.88 40.52
CA SER A 88 12.03 -0.29 40.32
C SER A 88 13.36 0.15 39.73
N ASN A 89 14.47 -0.27 40.35
CA ASN A 89 15.84 0.05 39.92
C ASN A 89 16.09 -0.22 38.42
N ALA A 90 15.34 -1.17 37.83
CA ALA A 90 15.38 -1.47 36.40
C ALA A 90 14.92 -0.29 35.52
N ASP A 91 13.93 0.49 35.97
CA ASP A 91 13.40 1.63 35.21
C ASP A 91 14.35 2.84 35.28
N LEU A 92 14.97 3.06 36.44
CA LEU A 92 16.05 4.05 36.60
C LEU A 92 17.24 3.73 35.70
N LEU A 93 17.67 2.46 35.67
CA LEU A 93 18.77 2.00 34.81
C LEU A 93 18.43 2.14 33.32
N ARG A 94 17.20 1.84 32.92
CA ARG A 94 16.75 2.01 31.53
C ARG A 94 16.69 3.48 31.12
N ARG A 95 16.25 4.36 32.03
CA ARG A 95 16.17 5.80 31.80
C ARG A 95 17.57 6.43 31.75
N LEU A 96 18.48 6.01 32.64
CA LEU A 96 19.90 6.38 32.60
C LEU A 96 20.56 5.91 31.30
N SER A 97 20.36 4.65 30.90
CA SER A 97 20.93 4.11 29.65
C SER A 97 20.44 4.86 28.41
N ASN A 98 19.16 5.29 28.40
CA ASN A 98 18.64 6.12 27.32
C ASN A 98 19.23 7.54 27.31
N LEU A 99 19.45 8.13 28.50
CA LEU A 99 20.10 9.44 28.63
C LEU A 99 21.58 9.37 28.21
N GLU A 100 22.30 8.33 28.60
CA GLU A 100 23.67 8.06 28.16
C GLU A 100 23.73 7.92 26.63
N LYS A 101 22.81 7.17 26.03
CA LYS A 101 22.80 6.99 24.57
C LYS A 101 22.57 8.29 23.80
N ILE A 102 21.77 9.22 24.34
CA ILE A 102 21.53 10.54 23.73
C ILE A 102 22.79 11.41 23.87
N ILE A 103 23.37 11.46 25.08
CA ILE A 103 24.54 12.31 25.37
C ILE A 103 25.79 11.80 24.63
N TYR A 104 26.07 10.50 24.67
CA TYR A 104 27.22 9.87 24.00
C TYR A 104 27.01 9.65 22.49
N GLY A 105 25.76 9.66 22.02
CA GLY A 105 25.43 9.63 20.60
C GLY A 105 25.70 10.97 19.88
N GLU A 106 25.61 12.09 20.61
CA GLU A 106 25.88 13.43 20.07
C GLU A 106 27.36 13.83 20.15
N THR A 107 28.17 13.22 21.02
CA THR A 107 29.59 13.58 21.18
C THR A 107 30.56 12.91 20.20
N ASN A 108 30.08 12.05 19.29
CA ASN A 108 30.88 11.40 18.24
C ASN A 108 30.47 11.85 16.83
N LYS A 109 30.47 13.17 16.59
CA LYS A 109 30.52 13.77 15.25
C LYS A 109 31.62 14.80 15.16
#